data_AF-A0A8T2V7Y3-F1
#
_entry.id   AF-A0A8T2V7Y3-F1
#
_cell.length_a   1.000
_cell.length_b   1.000
_cell.length_c   1.000
_cell.angle_alpha   90.00
_cell.angle_beta   90.00
_cell.angle_gamma   90.00
#
_symmetry.space_group_name_H-M   'P 1'
#
loop_
_entity.id
_entity.type
_entity.pdbx_description
1 polymer ?
#
loop_
_entity_poly.entity_id
_entity_poly.type
_entity_poly.pdbx_seq_one_letter_code
_entity_poly.pdbx_strand_id
1 'polypeptide(L)'
;MAPDLLAPLSTAGGKGGAEYKVQAWERGQRVRKIEVFAGGWLIKAIRLWLTDDAHFQEFGRHDDRHKSQEFTFKDDESIKSMSLWCDGDRSRAGAIKFVTSAGRTFDYGMFDSKRRKKEVKVDVGSGILVGAVLRAGEDIDAMSFYFLSSEVLRGHLGSVRYGGHLQGNSEVEALDFYTQVNKFSTPICWTFTGEKEVPMIRKWTSSKETFFKADTLMNTEVPCFDVKSTFQWQTGRASCDERSKEERKKLFWSNSGQLSPGQSISLEAITRKGTLEVPYTGIVTISLANGAKFEFEETGTFTGVEYGSVEIRSTWGMHPFFILFSLVYSFVSKIMEFMKGGHS
;
A
#
# COMPACT_ATOMS: atom_id res chain seq x y z
N MET A 1 -28.70 -6.73 -6.56
CA MET A 1 -27.54 -7.62 -6.75
C MET A 1 -27.14 -7.48 -8.22
N ALA A 2 -25.90 -7.10 -8.52
CA ALA A 2 -25.44 -7.12 -9.91
C ALA A 2 -25.53 -8.58 -10.40
N PRO A 3 -26.40 -8.92 -11.36
CA PRO A 3 -26.78 -10.30 -11.68
C PRO A 3 -25.61 -11.19 -12.14
N ASP A 4 -24.42 -10.62 -12.34
CA ASP A 4 -23.27 -11.31 -12.91
C ASP A 4 -22.03 -11.26 -12.02
N LEU A 5 -22.12 -10.91 -10.73
CA LEU A 5 -20.95 -10.87 -9.84
C LEU A 5 -20.45 -12.28 -9.46
N LEU A 6 -21.38 -13.18 -9.16
CA LEU A 6 -21.08 -14.51 -8.64
C LEU A 6 -21.49 -15.56 -9.67
N ALA A 7 -20.71 -16.64 -9.75
CA ALA A 7 -21.09 -17.80 -10.54
C ALA A 7 -22.41 -18.41 -9.98
N PRO A 8 -23.23 -19.06 -10.83
CA PRO A 8 -24.46 -19.69 -10.38
C PRO A 8 -24.23 -20.71 -9.24
N LEU A 9 -25.00 -20.59 -8.17
CA LEU A 9 -24.90 -21.52 -7.04
C LEU A 9 -25.40 -22.91 -7.44
N SER A 10 -24.58 -23.91 -7.15
CA SER A 10 -24.94 -25.33 -7.25
C SER A 10 -24.97 -25.93 -5.85
N THR A 11 -26.13 -26.44 -5.44
CA THR A 11 -26.37 -26.93 -4.08
C THR A 11 -26.36 -28.46 -4.02
N ALA A 12 -25.65 -29.01 -3.05
CA ALA A 12 -25.74 -30.41 -2.66
C ALA A 12 -26.24 -30.53 -1.23
N GLY A 13 -27.33 -31.29 -1.03
CA GLY A 13 -27.89 -31.62 0.27
C GLY A 13 -29.41 -31.48 0.35
N GLY A 14 -29.93 -31.47 1.57
CA GLY A 14 -31.34 -31.35 1.89
C GLY A 14 -31.79 -29.94 2.25
N LYS A 15 -32.98 -29.84 2.86
CA LYS A 15 -33.62 -28.56 3.25
C LYS A 15 -33.62 -28.32 4.77
N GLY A 16 -33.06 -29.23 5.56
CA GLY A 16 -32.97 -29.09 7.01
C GLY A 16 -31.97 -28.02 7.44
N GLY A 17 -31.74 -27.89 8.75
CA GLY A 17 -30.75 -26.97 9.33
C GLY A 17 -31.10 -25.49 9.21
N ALA A 18 -30.35 -24.65 9.93
CA ALA A 18 -30.37 -23.20 9.79
C ALA A 18 -29.47 -22.77 8.63
N GLU A 19 -29.84 -21.71 7.92
CA GLU A 19 -29.05 -21.17 6.80
C GLU A 19 -27.97 -20.20 7.31
N TYR A 20 -26.77 -20.35 6.78
CA TYR A 20 -25.61 -19.51 7.05
C TYR A 20 -25.02 -19.02 5.73
N LYS A 21 -24.70 -17.72 5.65
CA LYS A 21 -24.06 -17.10 4.48
C LYS A 21 -22.73 -16.51 4.88
N VAL A 22 -21.67 -16.99 4.23
CA VAL A 22 -20.33 -16.43 4.31
C VAL A 22 -20.07 -15.67 3.02
N GLN A 23 -19.96 -14.34 3.11
CA GLN A 23 -19.86 -13.43 1.97
C GLN A 23 -18.55 -12.62 2.02
N ALA A 24 -17.41 -13.29 1.84
CA ALA A 24 -16.10 -12.70 2.07
C ALA A 24 -15.79 -11.52 1.12
N TRP A 25 -16.34 -11.53 -0.10
CA TRP A 25 -16.11 -10.47 -1.09
C TRP A 25 -16.62 -9.09 -0.62
N GLU A 26 -17.62 -9.04 0.26
CA GLU A 26 -18.14 -7.77 0.82
C GLU A 26 -17.09 -7.01 1.63
N ARG A 27 -15.99 -7.69 2.00
CA ARG A 27 -14.86 -7.13 2.74
C ARG A 27 -13.55 -7.24 1.98
N GLY A 28 -13.59 -7.53 0.67
CA GLY A 28 -12.39 -7.76 -0.13
C GLY A 28 -11.60 -9.01 0.27
N GLN A 29 -12.25 -9.97 0.94
CA GLN A 29 -11.63 -11.21 1.42
C GLN A 29 -12.04 -12.41 0.54
N ARG A 30 -11.26 -13.49 0.64
CA ARG A 30 -11.60 -14.81 0.07
C ARG A 30 -11.43 -15.91 1.11
N VAL A 31 -11.88 -17.12 0.79
CA VAL A 31 -11.58 -18.30 1.61
C VAL A 31 -10.12 -18.71 1.41
N ARG A 32 -9.31 -18.70 2.48
CA ARG A 32 -7.89 -19.11 2.45
C ARG A 32 -7.67 -20.57 2.84
N LYS A 33 -8.56 -21.11 3.67
CA LYS A 33 -8.48 -22.48 4.17
C LYS A 33 -9.88 -23.04 4.37
N ILE A 34 -10.05 -24.31 4.04
CA ILE A 34 -11.23 -25.11 4.35
C ILE A 34 -10.80 -26.34 5.15
N GLU A 35 -11.56 -26.69 6.17
CA GLU A 35 -11.46 -27.97 6.87
C GLU A 35 -12.83 -28.63 6.87
N VAL A 36 -12.88 -29.91 6.53
CA VAL A 36 -14.14 -30.67 6.41
C VAL A 36 -14.07 -31.86 7.34
N PHE A 37 -15.07 -32.01 8.21
CA PHE A 37 -15.23 -33.14 9.12
C PHE A 37 -16.22 -34.14 8.53
N ALA A 38 -15.81 -35.40 8.42
CA ALA A 38 -16.62 -36.45 7.82
C ALA A 38 -17.19 -37.41 8.88
N GLY A 39 -18.42 -37.83 8.67
CA GLY A 39 -19.05 -38.97 9.34
C GLY A 39 -19.17 -40.17 8.40
N GLY A 40 -19.84 -41.23 8.87
CA GLY A 40 -20.03 -42.45 8.08
C GLY A 40 -20.71 -42.20 6.73
N TRP A 41 -21.80 -41.43 6.73
CA TRP A 41 -22.67 -41.22 5.55
C TRP A 41 -22.87 -39.75 5.15
N LEU A 42 -22.20 -38.80 5.82
CA LEU A 42 -22.40 -37.35 5.62
C LEU A 42 -21.16 -36.51 5.98
N ILE A 43 -21.23 -35.22 5.68
CA ILE A 43 -20.33 -34.19 6.23
C ILE A 43 -20.92 -33.67 7.55
N LYS A 44 -20.12 -33.73 8.62
CA LYS A 44 -20.52 -33.33 9.97
C LYS A 44 -20.35 -31.84 10.23
N ALA A 45 -19.21 -31.31 9.81
CA ALA A 45 -18.90 -29.90 10.01
C ALA A 45 -17.97 -29.39 8.91
N ILE A 46 -18.03 -28.08 8.68
CA ILE A 46 -17.11 -27.35 7.82
C ILE A 46 -16.57 -26.17 8.61
N ARG A 47 -15.25 -25.97 8.54
CA ARG A 47 -14.60 -24.73 8.97
C ARG A 47 -14.06 -23.98 7.78
N LEU A 48 -14.26 -22.67 7.79
CA LEU A 48 -13.72 -21.74 6.80
C LEU A 48 -12.88 -20.68 7.48
N TRP A 49 -11.68 -20.45 6.95
CA TRP A 49 -10.87 -19.28 7.28
C TRP A 49 -10.89 -18.35 6.09
N LEU A 50 -11.10 -17.06 6.36
CA LEU A 50 -10.97 -16.01 5.35
C LEU A 50 -9.53 -15.48 5.33
N THR A 51 -9.14 -14.78 4.25
CA THR A 51 -7.89 -14.01 4.24
C THR A 51 -7.86 -13.01 5.40
N ASP A 52 -6.72 -12.86 6.07
CA ASP A 52 -6.52 -12.12 7.33
C ASP A 52 -7.27 -12.59 8.57
N ASP A 53 -8.16 -13.57 8.46
CA ASP A 53 -8.89 -14.03 9.63
C ASP A 53 -8.01 -15.02 10.42
N ALA A 54 -7.69 -14.62 11.66
CA ALA A 54 -7.03 -15.48 12.63
C ALA A 54 -7.98 -16.59 13.12
N HIS A 55 -9.29 -16.39 13.00
CA HIS A 55 -10.32 -17.32 13.44
C HIS A 55 -10.99 -18.03 12.27
N PHE A 56 -11.62 -19.15 12.58
CA PHE A 56 -12.48 -19.86 11.65
C PHE A 56 -13.95 -19.61 11.98
N GLN A 57 -14.78 -19.73 10.96
CA GLN A 57 -16.22 -19.92 11.11
C GLN A 57 -16.50 -21.42 11.00
N GLU A 58 -17.14 -22.00 12.02
CA GLU A 58 -17.52 -23.41 12.05
C GLU A 58 -19.03 -23.56 11.87
N PHE A 59 -19.41 -24.55 11.07
CA PHE A 59 -20.80 -24.89 10.79
C PHE A 59 -20.98 -26.40 10.99
N GLY A 60 -22.09 -26.81 11.62
CA GLY A 60 -22.31 -28.20 12.03
C GLY A 60 -21.65 -28.52 13.37
N ARG A 61 -21.69 -29.80 13.77
CA ARG A 61 -21.10 -30.28 15.02
C ARG A 61 -20.29 -31.54 14.79
N HIS A 62 -19.14 -31.62 15.44
CA HIS A 62 -18.27 -32.79 15.42
C HIS A 62 -17.70 -33.08 16.81
N ASP A 63 -17.12 -34.26 16.95
CA ASP A 63 -16.43 -34.74 18.14
C ASP A 63 -15.18 -35.52 17.71
N ASP A 64 -14.39 -36.01 18.67
CA ASP A 64 -13.12 -36.70 18.42
C ASP A 64 -13.22 -37.96 17.54
N ARG A 65 -14.43 -38.48 17.28
CA ARG A 65 -14.64 -39.65 16.41
C ARG A 65 -14.68 -39.27 14.93
N HIS A 66 -14.86 -37.99 14.63
CA HIS A 66 -15.02 -37.48 13.27
C HIS A 66 -13.67 -37.02 12.72
N LYS A 67 -13.20 -37.69 11.67
CA LYS A 67 -11.94 -37.32 11.02
C LYS A 67 -12.14 -36.09 10.14
N SER A 68 -11.17 -35.19 10.15
CA SER A 68 -11.14 -34.05 9.23
C SER A 68 -10.03 -34.15 8.19
N GLN A 69 -10.21 -33.42 7.10
CA GLN A 69 -9.13 -33.07 6.19
C GLN A 69 -9.19 -31.58 5.89
N GLU A 70 -8.02 -30.95 5.85
CA GLU A 70 -7.88 -29.54 5.55
C GLU A 70 -7.22 -29.29 4.19
N PHE A 71 -7.50 -28.10 3.64
CA PHE A 71 -6.85 -27.59 2.46
C PHE A 71 -6.62 -26.09 2.60
N THR A 72 -5.36 -25.67 2.51
CA THR A 72 -4.96 -24.25 2.51
C THR A 72 -4.54 -23.86 1.11
N PHE A 73 -5.18 -22.84 0.55
CA PHE A 73 -4.88 -22.28 -0.77
C PHE A 73 -3.59 -21.45 -0.72
N LYS A 74 -2.79 -21.50 -1.79
CA LYS A 74 -1.70 -20.55 -2.02
C LYS A 74 -2.23 -19.23 -2.57
N ASP A 75 -1.43 -18.17 -2.51
CA ASP A 75 -1.83 -16.81 -2.89
C ASP A 75 -2.44 -16.71 -4.30
N ASP A 76 -1.87 -17.38 -5.30
CA ASP A 76 -2.35 -17.31 -6.70
C ASP A 76 -3.09 -18.58 -7.14
N GLU A 77 -3.54 -19.40 -6.19
CA GLU A 77 -4.19 -20.66 -6.50
C GLU A 77 -5.70 -20.49 -6.62
N SER A 78 -6.22 -20.88 -7.79
CA SER A 78 -7.64 -20.88 -8.11
C SER A 78 -8.17 -22.30 -8.23
N ILE A 79 -9.47 -22.48 -8.01
CA ILE A 79 -10.15 -23.76 -8.22
C ILE A 79 -10.52 -23.88 -9.71
N LYS A 80 -10.07 -24.95 -10.37
CA LYS A 80 -10.37 -25.22 -11.79
C LYS A 80 -11.62 -26.06 -12.00
N SER A 81 -11.98 -26.86 -11.01
CA SER A 81 -13.22 -27.63 -11.01
C SER A 81 -13.63 -27.95 -9.59
N MET A 82 -14.93 -27.92 -9.31
CA MET A 82 -15.50 -28.37 -8.06
C MET A 82 -16.73 -29.24 -8.29
N SER A 83 -16.84 -30.28 -7.49
CA SER A 83 -17.95 -31.22 -7.49
C SER A 83 -18.41 -31.48 -6.07
N LEU A 84 -19.72 -31.54 -5.89
CA LEU A 84 -20.37 -31.79 -4.61
C LEU A 84 -21.24 -33.04 -4.71
N TRP A 85 -21.41 -33.74 -3.60
CA TRP A 85 -22.32 -34.90 -3.48
C TRP A 85 -23.19 -34.77 -2.25
N CYS A 86 -24.38 -35.37 -2.33
CA CYS A 86 -25.22 -35.64 -1.17
C CYS A 86 -24.93 -37.03 -0.59
N ASP A 87 -25.45 -37.30 0.60
CA ASP A 87 -25.47 -38.59 1.34
C ASP A 87 -26.15 -39.81 0.67
N GLY A 88 -26.50 -39.71 -0.61
CA GLY A 88 -27.26 -40.71 -1.37
C GLY A 88 -28.77 -40.54 -1.26
N ASP A 89 -29.28 -40.20 -0.08
CA ASP A 89 -30.71 -39.93 0.18
C ASP A 89 -31.10 -38.48 -0.10
N ARG A 90 -30.11 -37.62 -0.42
CA ARG A 90 -30.26 -36.19 -0.71
C ARG A 90 -30.81 -35.41 0.48
N SER A 91 -30.52 -35.88 1.68
CA SER A 91 -30.94 -35.26 2.94
C SER A 91 -29.82 -34.44 3.59
N ARG A 92 -28.56 -34.79 3.29
CA ARG A 92 -27.35 -34.16 3.83
C ARG A 92 -26.30 -33.90 2.75
N ALA A 93 -25.41 -32.95 3.02
CA ALA A 93 -24.17 -32.79 2.28
C ALA A 93 -23.26 -34.00 2.55
N GLY A 94 -22.68 -34.54 1.48
CA GLY A 94 -22.06 -35.85 1.50
C GLY A 94 -20.57 -35.83 1.22
N ALA A 95 -20.13 -35.08 0.22
CA ALA A 95 -18.71 -34.94 -0.10
C ALA A 95 -18.44 -33.70 -0.96
N ILE A 96 -17.21 -33.23 -0.89
CA ILE A 96 -16.67 -32.15 -1.71
C ILE A 96 -15.39 -32.64 -2.39
N LYS A 97 -15.27 -32.31 -3.67
CA LYS A 97 -14.05 -32.48 -4.44
C LYS A 97 -13.72 -31.22 -5.19
N PHE A 98 -12.46 -30.83 -5.21
CA PHE A 98 -11.99 -29.81 -6.13
C PHE A 98 -10.54 -30.05 -6.57
N VAL A 99 -10.21 -29.50 -7.73
CA VAL A 99 -8.85 -29.50 -8.31
C VAL A 99 -8.45 -28.06 -8.54
N THR A 100 -7.22 -27.72 -8.17
CA THR A 100 -6.70 -26.35 -8.26
C THR A 100 -5.82 -26.11 -9.48
N SER A 101 -5.53 -24.84 -9.77
CA SER A 101 -4.60 -24.41 -10.81
C SER A 101 -3.18 -24.94 -10.59
N ALA A 102 -2.81 -25.28 -9.36
CA ALA A 102 -1.54 -25.90 -9.01
C ALA A 102 -1.55 -27.44 -9.16
N GLY A 103 -2.59 -28.02 -9.74
CA GLY A 103 -2.75 -29.47 -9.91
C GLY A 103 -3.02 -30.23 -8.62
N ARG A 104 -3.33 -29.53 -7.52
CA ARG A 104 -3.62 -30.15 -6.22
C ARG A 104 -5.09 -30.55 -6.16
N THR A 105 -5.37 -31.69 -5.54
CA THR A 105 -6.73 -32.22 -5.39
C THR A 105 -7.10 -32.29 -3.91
N PHE A 106 -8.31 -31.82 -3.59
CA PHE A 106 -8.99 -32.12 -2.34
C PHE A 106 -10.21 -32.97 -2.67
N ASP A 107 -10.37 -34.11 -2.01
CA ASP A 107 -11.50 -35.02 -2.21
C ASP A 107 -11.86 -35.63 -0.85
N TYR A 108 -12.84 -35.04 -0.17
CA TYR A 108 -13.15 -35.42 1.20
C TYR A 108 -14.65 -35.34 1.50
N GLY A 109 -15.10 -36.18 2.43
CA GLY A 109 -16.51 -36.33 2.79
C GLY A 109 -16.78 -37.68 3.40
N MET A 110 -18.03 -38.13 3.34
CA MET A 110 -18.51 -39.39 3.92
C MET A 110 -17.55 -40.57 3.65
N PHE A 111 -17.40 -41.45 4.63
CA PHE A 111 -16.55 -42.64 4.51
C PHE A 111 -17.16 -43.70 3.59
N ASP A 112 -18.48 -43.81 3.53
CA ASP A 112 -19.17 -44.69 2.58
C ASP A 112 -19.25 -44.04 1.19
N SER A 113 -18.14 -44.05 0.46
CA SER A 113 -18.04 -43.46 -0.89
C SER A 113 -19.04 -44.06 -1.90
N LYS A 114 -19.59 -45.26 -1.68
CA LYS A 114 -20.60 -45.88 -2.55
C LYS A 114 -21.92 -45.11 -2.55
N ARG A 115 -22.18 -44.28 -1.53
CA ARG A 115 -23.36 -43.40 -1.46
C ARG A 115 -23.23 -42.13 -2.31
N ARG A 116 -22.04 -41.82 -2.86
CA ARG A 116 -21.83 -40.71 -3.80
C ARG A 116 -22.44 -41.00 -5.19
N LYS A 117 -23.77 -41.05 -5.27
CA LYS A 117 -24.50 -41.47 -6.49
C LYS A 117 -24.56 -40.39 -7.56
N LYS A 118 -25.00 -39.18 -7.20
CA LYS A 118 -25.19 -38.06 -8.15
C LYS A 118 -24.21 -36.95 -7.82
N GLU A 119 -23.31 -36.70 -8.77
CA GLU A 119 -22.42 -35.55 -8.76
C GLU A 119 -23.21 -34.27 -9.08
N VAL A 120 -22.98 -33.23 -8.28
CA VAL A 120 -23.40 -31.86 -8.55
C VAL A 120 -22.15 -31.10 -8.97
N LYS A 121 -21.99 -30.87 -10.27
CA LYS A 121 -20.89 -30.05 -10.80
C LYS A 121 -21.16 -28.59 -10.48
N VAL A 122 -20.14 -27.90 -9.98
CA VAL A 122 -20.21 -26.50 -9.63
C VAL A 122 -19.58 -25.68 -10.75
N ASP A 123 -20.27 -24.63 -11.18
CA ASP A 123 -19.65 -23.59 -11.99
C ASP A 123 -18.74 -22.75 -11.08
N VAL A 124 -17.44 -22.86 -11.31
CA VAL A 124 -16.44 -22.19 -10.49
C VAL A 124 -16.11 -20.79 -11.00
N GLY A 125 -16.65 -20.36 -12.15
CA GLY A 125 -16.34 -19.06 -12.76
C GLY A 125 -14.82 -18.81 -12.86
N SER A 126 -14.35 -17.76 -12.18
CA SER A 126 -12.92 -17.43 -12.04
C SER A 126 -12.08 -18.45 -11.27
N GLY A 127 -12.71 -19.32 -10.48
CA GLY A 127 -12.06 -20.21 -9.52
C GLY A 127 -11.70 -19.54 -8.18
N ILE A 128 -12.00 -18.26 -7.99
CA ILE A 128 -11.75 -17.54 -6.73
C ILE A 128 -12.92 -17.78 -5.77
N LEU A 129 -12.69 -18.59 -4.74
CA LEU A 129 -13.68 -18.93 -3.73
C LEU A 129 -13.86 -17.78 -2.72
N VAL A 130 -14.99 -17.08 -2.80
CA VAL A 130 -15.29 -15.89 -1.99
C VAL A 130 -16.33 -16.14 -0.90
N GLY A 131 -16.74 -17.39 -0.68
CA GLY A 131 -17.63 -17.72 0.43
C GLY A 131 -18.43 -18.99 0.23
N ALA A 132 -19.48 -19.14 1.04
CA ALA A 132 -20.37 -20.29 1.00
C ALA A 132 -21.79 -19.94 1.47
N VAL A 133 -22.76 -20.74 1.02
CA VAL A 133 -24.08 -20.86 1.62
C VAL A 133 -24.21 -22.27 2.18
N LEU A 134 -24.37 -22.35 3.50
CA LEU A 134 -24.47 -23.62 4.20
C LEU A 134 -25.83 -23.71 4.89
N ARG A 135 -26.37 -24.92 4.98
CA ARG A 135 -27.45 -25.24 5.91
C ARG A 135 -26.91 -26.24 6.91
N ALA A 136 -27.01 -25.93 8.19
CA ALA A 136 -26.38 -26.75 9.23
C ALA A 136 -27.19 -26.80 10.53
N GLY A 137 -27.04 -27.91 11.24
CA GLY A 137 -27.50 -28.14 12.61
C GLY A 137 -26.49 -29.03 13.34
N GLU A 138 -26.86 -30.28 13.59
CA GLU A 138 -25.91 -31.30 14.09
C GLU A 138 -24.91 -31.74 13.00
N ASP A 139 -25.28 -31.62 11.74
CA ASP A 139 -24.53 -31.96 10.55
C ASP A 139 -24.69 -30.86 9.49
N ILE A 140 -24.03 -31.02 8.33
CA ILE A 140 -24.26 -30.15 7.19
C ILE A 140 -25.43 -30.70 6.37
N ASP A 141 -26.58 -30.07 6.47
CA ASP A 141 -27.76 -30.38 5.68
C ASP A 141 -27.54 -30.09 4.20
N ALA A 142 -26.95 -28.94 3.86
CA ALA A 142 -26.64 -28.57 2.49
C ALA A 142 -25.45 -27.61 2.39
N MET A 143 -24.79 -27.63 1.23
CA MET A 143 -23.68 -26.74 0.93
C MET A 143 -23.71 -26.24 -0.51
N SER A 144 -23.35 -24.97 -0.67
CA SER A 144 -23.06 -24.29 -1.93
C SER A 144 -21.90 -23.33 -1.72
N PHE A 145 -21.14 -23.01 -2.76
CA PHE A 145 -19.94 -22.18 -2.66
C PHE A 145 -20.04 -20.98 -3.60
N TYR A 146 -19.65 -19.80 -3.10
CA TYR A 146 -19.64 -18.58 -3.88
C TYR A 146 -18.31 -18.42 -4.59
N PHE A 147 -18.36 -18.31 -5.92
CA PHE A 147 -17.21 -17.96 -6.75
C PHE A 147 -17.46 -16.64 -7.45
N LEU A 148 -16.42 -15.85 -7.67
CA LEU A 148 -16.53 -14.74 -8.62
C LEU A 148 -16.78 -15.33 -10.02
N SER A 149 -17.76 -14.77 -10.72
CA SER A 149 -18.24 -15.25 -12.02
C SER A 149 -17.18 -15.21 -13.12
N SER A 150 -16.23 -14.29 -13.03
CA SER A 150 -15.24 -14.01 -14.06
C SER A 150 -13.94 -13.51 -13.42
N GLU A 151 -12.85 -13.61 -14.18
CA GLU A 151 -11.53 -13.13 -13.75
C GLU A 151 -11.56 -11.65 -13.32
N VAL A 152 -10.76 -11.31 -12.32
CA VAL A 152 -10.56 -9.93 -11.87
C VAL A 152 -9.68 -9.22 -12.90
N LEU A 153 -10.17 -8.12 -13.48
CA LEU A 153 -9.39 -7.32 -14.41
C LEU A 153 -8.51 -6.31 -13.68
N ARG A 154 -9.10 -5.54 -12.79
CA ARG A 154 -8.42 -4.45 -12.09
C ARG A 154 -9.11 -4.09 -10.79
N GLY A 155 -8.32 -3.65 -9.83
CA GLY A 155 -8.78 -2.91 -8.67
C GLY A 155 -8.56 -1.41 -8.86
N HIS A 156 -9.39 -0.60 -8.23
CA HIS A 156 -9.23 0.84 -8.16
C HIS A 156 -9.54 1.30 -6.74
N LEU A 157 -8.59 1.99 -6.10
CA LEU A 157 -8.82 2.61 -4.79
C LEU A 157 -9.10 4.10 -5.00
N GLY A 158 -10.32 4.50 -4.67
CA GLY A 158 -10.82 5.86 -4.79
C GLY A 158 -11.46 6.35 -3.50
N SER A 159 -11.98 7.57 -3.53
CA SER A 159 -12.66 8.21 -2.38
C SER A 159 -11.79 8.20 -1.12
N VAL A 160 -10.48 8.36 -1.27
CA VAL A 160 -9.55 8.29 -0.16
C VAL A 160 -9.69 9.50 0.75
N ARG A 161 -9.75 9.24 2.05
CA ARG A 161 -9.79 10.25 3.10
C ARG A 161 -8.65 9.97 4.06
N TYR A 162 -7.79 10.97 4.25
CA TYR A 162 -6.72 10.90 5.23
C TYR A 162 -7.24 11.30 6.61
N GLY A 163 -6.84 10.55 7.63
CA GLY A 163 -7.30 10.76 9.00
C GLY A 163 -6.58 11.92 9.67
N GLY A 164 -7.35 12.79 10.33
CA GLY A 164 -6.81 13.87 11.17
C GLY A 164 -6.19 15.02 10.38
N HIS A 165 -5.44 15.87 11.09
CA HIS A 165 -4.64 16.92 10.47
C HIS A 165 -3.38 16.29 9.86
N LEU A 166 -3.03 16.68 8.62
CA LEU A 166 -1.82 16.21 7.96
C LEU A 166 -0.58 16.81 8.62
N GLN A 167 -0.16 16.24 9.75
CA GLN A 167 1.00 16.68 10.50
C GLN A 167 2.14 15.69 10.29
N GLY A 168 2.99 15.99 9.31
CA GLY A 168 4.22 15.25 9.08
C GLY A 168 5.43 15.84 9.79
N ASN A 169 6.54 15.13 9.75
CA ASN A 169 7.84 15.61 10.21
C ASN A 169 8.54 16.40 9.11
N SER A 170 9.41 17.32 9.51
CA SER A 170 10.31 18.03 8.61
C SER A 170 11.71 18.10 9.21
N GLU A 171 12.71 17.74 8.41
CA GLU A 171 14.11 17.84 8.76
C GLU A 171 14.88 18.64 7.70
N VAL A 172 15.93 19.35 8.13
CA VAL A 172 16.85 20.03 7.21
C VAL A 172 17.90 19.01 6.78
N GLU A 173 18.05 18.83 5.48
CA GLU A 173 19.07 17.96 4.88
C GLU A 173 20.11 18.83 4.17
N ALA A 174 21.37 18.68 4.59
CA ALA A 174 22.48 19.31 3.89
C ALA A 174 22.74 18.60 2.55
N LEU A 175 22.90 19.40 1.51
CA LEU A 175 23.16 18.93 0.15
C LEU A 175 24.62 19.05 -0.21
N ASP A 176 25.22 20.22 0.07
CA ASP A 176 26.59 20.53 -0.30
C ASP A 176 27.13 21.73 0.51
N PHE A 177 28.46 21.84 0.60
CA PHE A 177 29.17 22.87 1.34
C PHE A 177 30.30 23.47 0.51
N TYR A 178 30.47 24.78 0.60
CA TYR A 178 31.53 25.51 -0.08
C TYR A 178 32.13 26.57 0.85
N THR A 179 33.45 26.75 0.84
CA THR A 179 34.10 27.84 1.57
C THR A 179 35.24 28.40 0.73
N GLN A 180 35.31 29.73 0.67
CA GLN A 180 36.35 30.45 -0.06
C GLN A 180 36.83 31.66 0.74
N VAL A 181 38.14 31.90 0.70
CA VAL A 181 38.77 33.07 1.30
C VAL A 181 39.58 33.78 0.22
N ASN A 182 39.42 35.10 0.08
CA ASN A 182 40.29 35.90 -0.76
C ASN A 182 41.52 36.34 0.03
N LYS A 183 42.64 35.66 -0.22
CA LYS A 183 43.96 35.99 0.36
C LYS A 183 44.80 36.90 -0.54
N PHE A 184 44.28 37.30 -1.70
CA PHE A 184 44.96 38.16 -2.66
C PHE A 184 44.67 39.63 -2.40
N SER A 185 45.47 40.51 -2.99
CA SER A 185 45.28 41.97 -2.96
C SER A 185 44.28 42.49 -4.00
N THR A 186 43.73 41.61 -4.83
CA THR A 186 42.72 41.92 -5.86
C THR A 186 41.44 41.10 -5.64
N PRO A 187 40.26 41.59 -6.09
CA PRO A 187 39.02 40.81 -6.02
C PRO A 187 39.12 39.47 -6.77
N ILE A 188 38.42 38.44 -6.28
CA ILE A 188 38.28 37.13 -6.93
C ILE A 188 36.82 36.76 -7.14
N CYS A 189 36.50 36.08 -8.24
CA CYS A 189 35.16 35.51 -8.46
C CYS A 189 35.05 34.12 -7.83
N TRP A 190 33.85 33.76 -7.38
CA TRP A 190 33.52 32.42 -6.90
C TRP A 190 32.19 31.95 -7.48
N THR A 191 32.01 30.63 -7.55
CA THR A 191 30.80 29.98 -8.04
C THR A 191 30.55 28.72 -7.22
N PHE A 192 29.31 28.52 -6.83
CA PHE A 192 28.81 27.39 -6.06
C PHE A 192 27.58 26.84 -6.75
N THR A 193 27.76 25.73 -7.47
CA THR A 193 26.74 25.10 -8.29
C THR A 193 26.78 23.59 -8.08
N GLY A 194 25.63 22.94 -8.10
CA GLY A 194 25.57 21.49 -8.04
C GLY A 194 24.16 20.94 -8.25
N GLU A 195 24.08 19.62 -8.28
CA GLU A 195 22.83 18.88 -8.35
C GLU A 195 22.85 17.68 -7.39
N LYS A 196 21.68 17.31 -6.87
CA LYS A 196 21.47 16.09 -6.08
C LYS A 196 20.14 15.47 -6.44
N GLU A 197 20.14 14.16 -6.67
CA GLU A 197 18.93 13.40 -6.91
C GLU A 197 18.45 12.74 -5.60
N VAL A 198 17.17 12.92 -5.27
CA VAL A 198 16.58 12.45 -3.99
C VAL A 198 15.34 11.58 -4.23
N PRO A 199 15.10 10.54 -3.40
CA PRO A 199 13.92 9.68 -3.53
C PRO A 199 12.64 10.40 -3.08
N MET A 200 11.60 10.39 -3.88
CA MET A 200 10.24 10.70 -3.46
C MET A 200 9.43 9.41 -3.35
N ILE A 201 8.77 9.23 -2.22
CA ILE A 201 8.03 7.99 -1.92
C ILE A 201 6.57 8.35 -1.71
N ARG A 202 5.68 7.58 -2.35
CA ARG A 202 4.24 7.58 -2.07
C ARG A 202 3.78 6.14 -1.96
N LYS A 203 3.26 5.76 -0.80
CA LYS A 203 2.89 4.38 -0.52
C LYS A 203 1.59 4.31 0.27
N TRP A 204 0.66 3.51 -0.19
CA TRP A 204 -0.57 3.16 0.53
C TRP A 204 -0.51 1.69 0.91
N THR A 205 -0.51 1.41 2.21
CA THR A 205 -0.64 0.04 2.72
C THR A 205 -2.11 -0.29 2.91
N SER A 206 -2.45 -1.58 2.94
CA SER A 206 -3.76 -2.04 3.41
C SER A 206 -3.59 -2.64 4.79
N SER A 207 -4.56 -2.42 5.69
CA SER A 207 -4.58 -3.03 7.02
C SER A 207 -4.92 -4.53 6.97
N LYS A 208 -5.39 -5.02 5.82
CA LYS A 208 -5.83 -6.39 5.58
C LYS A 208 -5.26 -6.89 4.23
N GLU A 209 -4.78 -8.11 4.19
CA GLU A 209 -4.56 -8.90 2.98
C GLU A 209 -5.85 -9.11 2.16
N THR A 210 -6.00 -8.22 1.18
CA THR A 210 -6.99 -8.39 0.14
C THR A 210 -6.54 -9.46 -0.86
N PHE A 211 -7.50 -10.21 -1.40
CA PHE A 211 -7.19 -11.32 -2.31
C PHE A 211 -6.70 -10.89 -3.70
N PHE A 212 -6.77 -9.60 -4.02
CA PHE A 212 -6.25 -9.03 -5.26
C PHE A 212 -5.01 -8.19 -4.90
N LYS A 213 -3.83 -8.71 -5.22
CA LYS A 213 -2.56 -7.95 -5.17
C LYS A 213 -2.34 -7.11 -6.44
N ALA A 214 -3.22 -7.24 -7.44
CA ALA A 214 -3.05 -6.67 -8.77
C ALA A 214 -3.15 -5.13 -8.76
N ASP A 215 -2.16 -4.52 -9.42
CA ASP A 215 -2.02 -3.13 -9.90
C ASP A 215 -3.28 -2.28 -9.68
N THR A 216 -3.47 -1.87 -8.43
CA THR A 216 -4.58 -1.00 -8.08
C THR A 216 -4.18 0.41 -8.46
N LEU A 217 -4.80 0.91 -9.52
CA LEU A 217 -4.64 2.30 -9.91
C LEU A 217 -5.35 3.18 -8.89
N MET A 218 -4.61 4.12 -8.32
CA MET A 218 -5.14 5.18 -7.46
C MET A 218 -5.67 6.28 -8.38
N ASN A 219 -6.80 6.89 -8.04
CA ASN A 219 -7.19 8.18 -8.63
C ASN A 219 -7.77 9.05 -7.51
N THR A 220 -6.87 9.64 -6.74
CA THR A 220 -7.24 10.40 -5.55
C THR A 220 -6.29 11.56 -5.34
N GLU A 221 -6.77 12.59 -4.64
CA GLU A 221 -5.92 13.64 -4.08
C GLU A 221 -4.81 13.01 -3.22
N VAL A 222 -3.58 13.45 -3.43
CA VAL A 222 -2.39 12.92 -2.74
C VAL A 222 -1.78 14.00 -1.86
N PRO A 223 -1.47 13.73 -0.58
CA PRO A 223 -0.81 14.68 0.29
C PRO A 223 0.52 15.14 -0.32
N CYS A 224 0.72 16.45 -0.38
CA CYS A 224 1.92 17.12 -0.87
C CYS A 224 2.49 18.05 0.20
N PHE A 225 3.80 18.25 0.17
CA PHE A 225 4.53 19.09 1.12
C PHE A 225 4.68 20.51 0.58
N ASP A 226 3.98 21.49 1.17
CA ASP A 226 4.07 22.89 0.76
C ASP A 226 5.36 23.55 1.29
N VAL A 227 6.08 24.20 0.38
CA VAL A 227 7.44 24.72 0.56
C VAL A 227 7.44 26.24 0.79
N LYS A 228 6.28 26.93 0.70
CA LYS A 228 6.31 28.40 0.52
C LYS A 228 6.36 29.25 1.78
N SER A 229 6.09 28.74 2.99
CA SER A 229 6.43 29.47 4.23
C SER A 229 6.17 28.73 5.55
N THR A 230 5.25 27.76 5.61
CA THR A 230 4.84 27.10 6.87
C THR A 230 5.29 25.64 7.01
N PHE A 231 5.84 25.02 5.96
CA PHE A 231 6.23 23.60 5.91
C PHE A 231 5.11 22.67 6.39
N GLN A 232 3.95 22.74 5.71
CA GLN A 232 2.76 21.97 6.07
C GLN A 232 2.38 20.99 4.96
N TRP A 233 1.81 19.86 5.35
CA TRP A 233 1.22 18.92 4.41
C TRP A 233 -0.20 19.34 4.07
N GLN A 234 -0.56 19.25 2.80
CA GLN A 234 -1.89 19.58 2.27
C GLN A 234 -2.30 18.51 1.27
N THR A 235 -3.59 18.35 0.98
CA THR A 235 -4.00 17.50 -0.14
C THR A 235 -3.70 18.21 -1.47
N GLY A 236 -2.90 17.56 -2.30
CA GLY A 236 -2.58 17.99 -3.66
C GLY A 236 -3.65 17.55 -4.67
N ARG A 237 -3.37 17.79 -5.95
CA ARG A 237 -4.27 17.36 -7.04
C ARG A 237 -4.38 15.84 -7.09
N ALA A 238 -5.52 15.38 -7.60
CA ALA A 238 -5.70 13.97 -7.92
C ALA A 238 -4.66 13.53 -8.97
N SER A 239 -3.96 12.43 -8.68
CA SER A 239 -3.04 11.76 -9.60
C SER A 239 -3.45 10.31 -9.79
N CYS A 240 -3.14 9.78 -10.99
CA CYS A 240 -3.24 8.36 -11.25
C CYS A 240 -1.91 7.69 -10.90
N ASP A 241 -1.81 7.13 -9.70
CA ASP A 241 -0.57 6.54 -9.18
C ASP A 241 -0.76 5.04 -8.87
N GLU A 242 0.34 4.31 -8.82
CA GLU A 242 0.37 2.95 -8.29
C GLU A 242 0.31 3.00 -6.75
N ARG A 243 -0.13 1.89 -6.12
CA ARG A 243 -0.21 1.75 -4.65
C ARG A 243 1.12 2.01 -3.95
N SER A 244 2.25 1.81 -4.64
CA SER A 244 3.57 2.22 -4.20
C SER A 244 4.32 2.81 -5.37
N LYS A 245 4.80 4.04 -5.22
CA LYS A 245 5.58 4.74 -6.23
C LYS A 245 6.83 5.32 -5.59
N GLU A 246 7.98 4.99 -6.16
CA GLU A 246 9.24 5.66 -5.87
C GLU A 246 9.67 6.42 -7.13
N GLU A 247 9.76 7.74 -7.01
CA GLU A 247 10.29 8.61 -8.05
C GLU A 247 11.58 9.25 -7.59
N ARG A 248 12.34 9.81 -8.53
CA ARG A 248 13.53 10.60 -8.23
C ARG A 248 13.28 12.05 -8.60
N LYS A 249 13.58 12.95 -7.67
CA LYS A 249 13.57 14.40 -7.89
C LYS A 249 14.99 14.91 -7.98
N LYS A 250 15.32 15.63 -9.04
CA LYS A 250 16.59 16.36 -9.15
C LYS A 250 16.45 17.74 -8.51
N LEU A 251 17.36 18.02 -7.58
CA LEU A 251 17.53 19.31 -6.93
C LEU A 251 18.76 20.00 -7.53
N PHE A 252 18.66 21.31 -7.76
CA PHE A 252 19.73 22.11 -8.36
C PHE A 252 19.98 23.34 -7.50
N TRP A 253 21.24 23.76 -7.41
CA TRP A 253 21.60 25.04 -6.80
C TRP A 253 22.66 25.76 -7.62
N SER A 254 22.62 27.09 -7.57
CA SER A 254 23.59 27.95 -8.21
C SER A 254 23.65 29.27 -7.46
N ASN A 255 24.85 29.66 -7.05
CA ASN A 255 25.16 30.99 -6.52
C ASN A 255 26.56 31.39 -6.95
N SER A 256 26.80 32.68 -7.15
CA SER A 256 28.09 33.19 -7.58
C SER A 256 28.26 34.63 -7.14
N GLY A 257 29.51 35.06 -7.00
CA GLY A 257 29.80 36.44 -6.62
C GLY A 257 31.29 36.78 -6.68
N GLN A 258 31.65 37.89 -6.04
CA GLN A 258 33.04 38.32 -5.88
C GLN A 258 33.38 38.45 -4.40
N LEU A 259 34.65 38.20 -4.07
CA LEU A 259 35.24 38.48 -2.77
C LEU A 259 36.30 39.56 -2.94
N SER A 260 36.15 40.67 -2.22
CA SER A 260 37.22 41.65 -2.07
C SER A 260 38.39 41.08 -1.26
N PRO A 261 39.59 41.67 -1.35
CA PRO A 261 40.75 41.29 -0.54
C PRO A 261 40.40 41.14 0.95
N GLY A 262 40.77 40.00 1.54
CA GLY A 262 40.54 39.70 2.95
C GLY A 262 39.12 39.24 3.30
N GLN A 263 38.17 39.18 2.37
CA GLN A 263 36.85 38.60 2.62
C GLN A 263 36.84 37.08 2.53
N SER A 264 35.91 36.44 3.24
CA SER A 264 35.60 35.03 3.10
C SER A 264 34.09 34.80 3.00
N ILE A 265 33.73 33.69 2.36
CA ILE A 265 32.35 33.20 2.30
C ILE A 265 32.33 31.71 2.59
N SER A 266 31.34 31.28 3.38
CA SER A 266 30.94 29.90 3.52
C SER A 266 29.50 29.77 3.07
N LEU A 267 29.24 28.81 2.18
CA LEU A 267 27.93 28.51 1.64
C LEU A 267 27.54 27.08 2.01
N GLU A 268 26.27 26.89 2.32
CA GLU A 268 25.66 25.60 2.53
C GLU A 268 24.38 25.52 1.69
N ALA A 269 24.33 24.57 0.76
CA ALA A 269 23.10 24.22 0.08
C ALA A 269 22.34 23.23 0.96
N ILE A 270 21.10 23.55 1.28
CA ILE A 270 20.21 22.69 2.09
C ILE A 270 18.86 22.51 1.39
N THR A 271 18.15 21.46 1.76
CA THR A 271 16.73 21.30 1.47
C THR A 271 15.97 20.90 2.73
N ARG A 272 14.65 20.95 2.67
CA ARG A 272 13.79 20.37 3.70
C ARG A 272 13.22 19.06 3.19
N LYS A 273 13.44 18.00 3.94
CA LYS A 273 12.80 16.71 3.72
C LYS A 273 11.57 16.62 4.61
N GLY A 274 10.42 16.40 4.00
CA GLY A 274 9.16 16.13 4.67
C GLY A 274 8.89 14.63 4.68
N THR A 275 8.47 14.10 5.82
CA THR A 275 7.91 12.74 5.91
C THR A 275 6.52 12.79 6.52
N LEU A 276 5.59 12.01 5.95
CA LEU A 276 4.22 11.89 6.44
C LEU A 276 3.88 10.42 6.60
N GLU A 277 3.29 10.10 7.74
CA GLU A 277 2.63 8.83 7.96
C GLU A 277 1.25 9.11 8.55
N VAL A 278 0.19 8.74 7.84
CA VAL A 278 -1.18 9.07 8.23
C VAL A 278 -2.12 7.91 7.89
N PRO A 279 -3.07 7.55 8.77
CA PRO A 279 -4.08 6.58 8.42
C PRO A 279 -4.97 7.11 7.28
N TYR A 280 -5.50 6.23 6.45
CA TYR A 280 -6.51 6.57 5.46
C TYR A 280 -7.67 5.57 5.47
N THR A 281 -8.81 6.02 4.97
CA THR A 281 -9.93 5.18 4.54
C THR A 281 -10.20 5.42 3.07
N GLY A 282 -10.71 4.42 2.35
CA GLY A 282 -11.05 4.54 0.94
C GLY A 282 -12.00 3.44 0.48
N ILE A 283 -12.48 3.55 -0.75
CA ILE A 283 -13.35 2.56 -1.37
C ILE A 283 -12.55 1.87 -2.47
N VAL A 284 -12.44 0.55 -2.37
CA VAL A 284 -11.90 -0.28 -3.44
C VAL A 284 -13.03 -0.72 -4.35
N THR A 285 -12.93 -0.39 -5.63
CA THR A 285 -13.81 -0.91 -6.69
C THR A 285 -13.07 -1.97 -7.48
N ILE A 286 -13.59 -3.19 -7.49
CA ILE A 286 -13.08 -4.29 -8.30
C ILE A 286 -13.94 -4.45 -9.55
N SER A 287 -13.29 -4.57 -10.70
CA SER A 287 -13.97 -4.86 -11.97
C SER A 287 -13.58 -6.25 -12.48
N LEU A 288 -14.58 -7.03 -12.87
CA LEU A 288 -14.42 -8.36 -13.47
C LEU A 288 -14.44 -8.28 -15.00
N ALA A 289 -13.93 -9.31 -15.68
CA ALA A 289 -13.82 -9.33 -17.14
C ALA A 289 -15.16 -9.34 -17.87
N ASN A 290 -16.22 -9.82 -17.21
CA ASN A 290 -17.60 -9.73 -17.70
C ASN A 290 -18.26 -8.36 -17.46
N GLY A 291 -17.55 -7.38 -16.92
CA GLY A 291 -18.05 -6.03 -16.64
C GLY A 291 -18.73 -5.87 -15.28
N ALA A 292 -18.96 -6.96 -14.54
CA ALA A 292 -19.47 -6.88 -13.17
C ALA A 292 -18.49 -6.16 -12.25
N LYS A 293 -19.02 -5.48 -11.24
CA LYS A 293 -18.23 -4.73 -10.25
C LYS A 293 -18.74 -4.98 -8.84
N PHE A 294 -17.84 -4.88 -7.88
CA PHE A 294 -18.19 -4.83 -6.47
C PHE A 294 -17.22 -3.90 -5.73
N GLU A 295 -17.68 -3.42 -4.57
CA GLU A 295 -16.99 -2.42 -3.78
C GLU A 295 -16.92 -2.85 -2.33
N PHE A 296 -15.86 -2.45 -1.65
CA PHE A 296 -15.73 -2.59 -0.21
C PHE A 296 -14.83 -1.48 0.34
N GLU A 297 -15.00 -1.19 1.63
CA GLU A 297 -14.17 -0.20 2.33
C GLU A 297 -12.80 -0.79 2.70
N GLU A 298 -11.74 -0.04 2.41
CA GLU A 298 -10.37 -0.34 2.80
C GLU A 298 -9.85 0.75 3.75
N THR A 299 -9.03 0.32 4.71
CA THR A 299 -8.28 1.22 5.58
C THR A 299 -6.82 0.81 5.58
N GLY A 300 -5.93 1.77 5.80
CA GLY A 300 -4.51 1.51 5.89
C GLY A 300 -3.72 2.75 6.24
N THR A 301 -2.43 2.75 5.89
CA THR A 301 -1.52 3.88 6.17
C THR A 301 -0.96 4.41 4.86
N PHE A 302 -1.00 5.73 4.71
CA PHE A 302 -0.26 6.44 3.69
C PHE A 302 1.09 6.88 4.24
N THR A 303 2.16 6.58 3.49
CA THR A 303 3.52 7.04 3.75
C THR A 303 3.98 7.92 2.58
N GLY A 304 4.37 9.15 2.89
CA GLY A 304 4.90 10.12 1.94
C GLY A 304 6.31 10.59 2.32
N VAL A 305 7.20 10.67 1.34
CA VAL A 305 8.48 11.37 1.45
C VAL A 305 8.58 12.38 0.32
N GLU A 306 8.68 13.66 0.66
CA GLU A 306 8.81 14.75 -0.29
C GLU A 306 9.94 15.71 0.10
N TYR A 307 10.43 16.47 -0.87
CA TYR A 307 11.56 17.39 -0.71
C TYR A 307 11.18 18.79 -1.16
N GLY A 308 11.54 19.78 -0.35
CA GLY A 308 11.43 21.19 -0.67
C GLY A 308 12.39 21.65 -1.77
N SER A 309 12.36 22.95 -2.04
CA SER A 309 13.34 23.63 -2.88
C SER A 309 14.67 23.76 -2.15
N VAL A 310 15.76 23.94 -2.91
CA VAL A 310 17.08 24.20 -2.33
C VAL A 310 17.16 25.63 -1.82
N GLU A 311 17.66 25.80 -0.60
CA GLU A 311 18.03 27.07 0.02
C GLU A 311 19.55 27.11 0.12
N ILE A 312 20.16 28.26 -0.18
CA ILE A 312 21.60 28.48 0.01
C ILE A 312 21.78 29.44 1.18
N ARG A 313 22.37 28.94 2.27
CA ARG A 313 22.76 29.77 3.41
C ARG A 313 24.17 30.30 3.19
N SER A 314 24.36 31.58 3.42
CA SER A 314 25.67 32.23 3.26
C SER A 314 26.13 32.89 4.55
N THR A 315 27.35 32.57 4.97
CA THR A 315 28.04 33.23 6.08
C THR A 315 29.23 33.98 5.53
N TRP A 316 29.28 35.29 5.76
CA TRP A 316 30.38 36.15 5.33
C TRP A 316 31.34 36.41 6.49
N GLY A 317 32.64 36.39 6.19
CA GLY A 317 33.69 36.70 7.14
C GLY A 317 34.67 37.73 6.60
N MET A 318 35.41 38.36 7.51
CA MET A 318 36.48 39.29 7.18
C MET A 318 37.72 38.89 7.98
N HIS A 319 38.85 38.71 7.31
CA HIS A 319 40.06 38.23 7.95
C HIS A 319 40.70 39.36 8.80
N PRO A 320 41.03 39.12 10.09
CA PRO A 320 41.46 40.17 11.02
C PRO A 320 42.76 40.89 10.61
N PHE A 321 43.63 40.24 9.83
CA PHE A 321 44.85 40.86 9.29
C PHE A 321 44.58 42.07 8.37
N PHE A 322 43.42 42.10 7.68
CA PHE A 322 43.06 43.22 6.79
C PHE A 322 42.34 44.36 7.53
N ILE A 323 41.73 44.09 8.68
CA ILE A 323 41.16 45.14 9.55
C ILE A 323 42.26 46.07 10.06
N LEU A 324 43.41 45.50 10.48
CA LEU A 324 44.58 46.28 10.89
C LEU A 324 45.23 47.04 9.71
N PHE A 325 45.34 46.41 8.53
CA PHE A 325 45.94 47.09 7.37
C PHE A 325 45.09 48.26 6.85
N SER A 326 43.76 48.14 6.87
CA SER A 326 42.84 49.24 6.49
C SER A 326 42.92 50.42 7.46
N LEU A 327 43.03 50.15 8.76
CA LEU A 327 43.20 51.20 9.78
C LEU A 327 44.55 51.90 9.64
N VAL A 328 45.64 51.14 9.42
CA VAL A 328 46.98 51.69 9.22
C VAL A 328 47.07 52.48 7.90
N TYR A 329 46.48 52.00 6.80
CA TYR A 329 46.50 52.71 5.52
C TYR A 329 45.66 54.00 5.56
N SER A 330 44.49 53.98 6.21
CA SER A 330 43.69 55.20 6.44
C SER A 330 44.43 56.22 7.32
N PHE A 331 45.18 55.74 8.32
CA PHE A 331 45.98 56.59 9.18
C PHE A 331 47.17 57.22 8.44
N VAL A 332 47.90 56.43 7.65
CA VAL A 332 49.04 56.90 6.84
C VAL A 332 48.59 57.83 5.72
N SER A 333 47.45 57.57 5.07
CA SER A 333 46.87 58.45 4.04
C SER A 333 46.48 59.82 4.61
N LYS A 334 45.87 59.86 5.80
CA LYS A 334 45.55 61.13 6.50
C LYS A 334 46.79 61.92 6.90
N ILE A 335 47.86 61.23 7.32
CA ILE A 335 49.14 61.88 7.63
C ILE A 335 49.79 62.45 6.35
N MET A 336 49.72 61.75 5.22
CA MET A 336 50.28 62.24 3.96
C MET A 336 49.49 63.40 3.35
N GLU A 337 48.16 63.44 3.50
CA GLU A 337 47.36 64.63 3.13
C GLU A 337 47.70 65.85 4.01
N PHE A 338 47.89 65.63 5.32
CA PHE A 338 48.30 66.69 6.25
C PHE A 338 49.68 67.28 5.90
N MET A 339 50.63 66.45 5.45
CA MET A 339 51.96 66.92 5.05
C MET A 339 52.00 67.63 3.69
N LYS A 340 51.00 67.44 2.81
CA LYS A 340 50.92 68.14 1.52
C LYS A 340 50.26 69.51 1.58
N GLY A 341 49.51 69.82 2.63
CA GLY A 341 48.85 71.13 2.82
C GLY A 341 49.69 72.20 3.52
N GLY A 342 50.96 71.92 3.83
CA GLY A 342 51.80 72.76 4.70
C GLY A 342 52.74 73.76 4.01
N HIS A 343 52.67 73.93 2.69
CA HIS A 343 53.47 74.93 1.96
C HIS A 343 52.59 75.78 1.03
N SER A 344 52.03 76.84 1.60
CA SER A 344 51.65 78.08 0.90
C SER A 344 51.83 79.24 1.85
#